data_AF-A0A143QIY8-F1
#
_entry.id   AF-A0A143QIY8-F1
#
_cell.length_a   1.000
_cell.length_b   1.000
_cell.length_c   1.000
_cell.angle_alpha   90.00
_cell.angle_beta   90.00
_cell.angle_gamma   90.00
#
_symmetry.space_group_name_H-M   'P 1'
#
loop_
_entity.id
_entity.type
_entity.pdbx_description
1 polymer ?
#
loop_
_entity_poly.entity_id
_entity_poly.type
_entity_poly.pdbx_seq_one_letter_code
_entity_poly.pdbx_strand_id
1 'polypeptide(L)'
;MRVDSDSVVVEIPTQSVPMVFPVTTASIDGVVHSVVIAEYGPLSGVSPDGHILRTAVLERWPDARVFERRSTGERGADPRGYESFYVELEPSGCRTDIDLDEVSTLFGH
;
A
#
# COMPACT_ATOMS: atom_id res chain seq x y z
N MET A 1 14.30 -10.22 10.36
CA MET A 1 13.22 -9.49 9.67
C MET A 1 11.90 -10.16 9.99
N ARG A 2 10.88 -9.38 10.33
CA ARG A 2 9.55 -9.86 10.71
C ARG A 2 8.49 -9.18 9.84
N VAL A 3 7.56 -9.98 9.34
CA VAL A 3 6.42 -9.52 8.54
C VAL A 3 5.14 -9.72 9.34
N ASP A 4 4.31 -8.67 9.41
CA ASP A 4 3.02 -8.69 10.10
C ASP A 4 1.94 -8.02 9.25
N SER A 5 0.68 -8.37 9.52
CA SER A 5 -0.50 -7.71 8.94
C SER A 5 -1.08 -6.70 9.92
N ASP A 6 -1.50 -5.56 9.42
CA ASP A 6 -2.10 -4.47 10.19
C ASP A 6 -3.11 -3.70 9.32
N SER A 7 -3.55 -2.54 9.78
CA SER A 7 -4.37 -1.61 9.02
C SER A 7 -4.04 -0.15 9.32
N VAL A 8 -4.37 0.73 8.38
CA VAL A 8 -4.30 2.18 8.53
C VAL A 8 -5.67 2.79 8.24
N VAL A 9 -6.05 3.79 9.04
CA VAL A 9 -7.25 4.59 8.82
C VAL A 9 -6.86 5.81 8.02
N VAL A 10 -7.59 6.09 6.95
CA VAL A 10 -7.30 7.15 5.98
C VAL A 10 -8.53 8.04 5.84
N GLU A 11 -8.37 9.31 6.15
CA GLU A 11 -9.41 10.33 5.92
C GLU A 11 -9.34 10.81 4.47
N ILE A 12 -10.33 10.41 3.66
CA ILE A 12 -10.41 10.80 2.25
C ILE A 12 -11.41 11.95 2.13
N PRO A 13 -11.01 13.14 1.65
CA PRO A 13 -11.88 14.33 1.62
C PRO A 13 -13.19 14.15 0.86
N THR A 14 -13.21 13.26 -0.14
CA THR A 14 -14.40 12.97 -0.96
C THR A 14 -15.32 11.91 -0.36
N GLN A 15 -14.94 11.30 0.77
CA GLN A 15 -15.72 10.27 1.46
C GLN A 15 -16.32 10.84 2.75
N SER A 16 -17.53 10.40 3.09
CA SER A 16 -18.21 10.83 4.32
C SER A 16 -17.73 10.10 5.57
N VAL A 17 -16.96 9.02 5.41
CA VAL A 17 -16.42 8.20 6.50
C VAL A 17 -14.94 7.88 6.25
N PRO A 18 -14.10 7.81 7.30
CA PRO A 18 -12.74 7.33 7.17
C PRO A 18 -12.69 5.90 6.63
N MET A 19 -11.63 5.62 5.88
CA MET A 19 -11.45 4.37 5.16
C MET A 19 -10.36 3.55 5.79
N VAL A 20 -10.58 2.25 5.94
CA VAL A 20 -9.58 1.34 6.51
C VAL A 20 -8.91 0.58 5.38
N PHE A 21 -7.58 0.65 5.34
CA PHE A 21 -6.77 -0.08 4.37
C PHE A 21 -5.94 -1.14 5.09
N PRO A 22 -6.01 -2.41 4.66
CA PRO A 22 -5.12 -3.44 5.16
C PRO A 22 -3.69 -3.17 4.68
N VAL A 23 -2.72 -3.36 5.58
CA VAL A 23 -1.30 -3.20 5.28
C VAL A 23 -0.51 -4.41 5.72
N THR A 24 0.61 -4.65 5.05
CA THR A 24 1.64 -5.60 5.47
C THR A 24 2.89 -4.80 5.82
N THR A 25 3.46 -5.02 7.01
CA THR A 25 4.64 -4.31 7.49
C THR A 25 5.83 -5.26 7.54
N ALA A 26 7.00 -4.80 7.10
CA ALA A 26 8.27 -5.48 7.29
C ALA A 26 9.14 -4.70 8.28
N SER A 27 9.67 -5.41 9.27
CA SER A 27 10.43 -4.84 10.37
C SER A 27 11.76 -5.55 10.63
N ILE A 28 12.73 -4.79 11.13
CA ILE A 28 14.03 -5.26 11.60
C ILE A 28 14.18 -4.73 13.03
N ASP A 29 14.51 -5.62 13.97
CA ASP A 29 14.67 -5.27 15.39
C ASP A 29 13.50 -4.47 16.00
N GLY A 30 12.28 -4.77 15.54
CA GLY A 30 11.05 -4.11 16.00
C GLY A 30 10.74 -2.76 15.33
N VAL A 31 11.60 -2.28 14.44
CA VAL A 31 11.39 -1.04 13.67
C VAL A 31 10.83 -1.39 12.30
N VAL A 32 9.71 -0.77 11.92
CA VAL A 32 9.08 -0.95 10.60
C VAL A 32 9.82 -0.11 9.57
N HIS A 33 10.33 -0.76 8.53
CA HIS A 33 11.08 -0.12 7.45
C HIS A 33 10.32 -0.07 6.12
N SER A 34 9.31 -0.91 5.96
CA SER A 34 8.55 -1.01 4.73
C SER A 34 7.11 -1.39 5.01
N VAL A 35 6.18 -0.76 4.31
CA VAL A 35 4.74 -0.98 4.43
C VAL A 35 4.15 -1.15 3.04
N VAL A 36 3.47 -2.25 2.80
CA VAL A 36 2.66 -2.47 1.59
C VAL A 36 1.21 -2.26 1.95
N ILE A 37 0.57 -1.29 1.31
CA ILE A 37 -0.88 -1.12 1.30
C ILE A 37 -1.45 -2.14 0.33
N ALA A 38 -2.29 -3.05 0.82
CA ALA A 38 -2.91 -4.04 -0.04
C ALA A 38 -3.93 -3.39 -0.96
N GLU A 39 -4.12 -4.02 -2.13
CA GLU A 39 -5.29 -3.74 -2.96
C GLU A 39 -6.54 -4.03 -2.12
N TYR A 40 -7.58 -3.19 -2.24
CA TYR A 40 -8.83 -3.17 -1.46
C TYR A 40 -8.91 -2.21 -0.26
N GLY A 41 -8.95 -0.92 -0.59
CA GLY A 41 -9.96 0.00 -0.02
C GLY A 41 -10.42 0.99 -1.10
N PRO A 42 -11.48 1.78 -0.86
CA PRO A 42 -12.92 1.46 -1.02
C PRO A 42 -13.29 0.56 -2.21
N LEU A 43 -14.45 -0.09 -2.10
CA LEU A 43 -15.20 -0.80 -3.17
C LEU A 43 -15.47 0.02 -4.47
N SER A 44 -15.02 1.27 -4.55
CA SER A 44 -15.33 2.24 -5.60
C SER A 44 -14.37 2.19 -6.80
N GLY A 45 -13.31 1.38 -6.77
CA GLY A 45 -12.40 1.18 -7.92
C GLY A 45 -11.48 2.37 -8.22
N VAL A 46 -11.51 3.43 -7.41
CA VAL A 46 -10.59 4.57 -7.51
C VAL A 46 -9.69 4.56 -6.29
N SER A 47 -8.39 4.36 -6.53
CA SER A 47 -7.40 4.47 -5.46
C SER A 47 -7.31 5.92 -4.95
N PRO A 48 -7.22 6.14 -3.64
CA PRO A 48 -7.09 7.48 -3.08
C PRO A 48 -5.83 8.20 -3.56
N ASP A 49 -5.79 9.51 -3.29
CA ASP A 49 -4.59 10.31 -3.49
C ASP A 49 -3.40 9.68 -2.74
N GLY A 50 -2.27 9.53 -3.44
CA GLY A 50 -1.10 8.84 -2.91
C GLY A 50 -0.42 9.61 -1.76
N HIS A 51 -0.54 10.94 -1.74
CA HIS A 51 -0.04 11.76 -0.64
C HIS A 51 -0.83 11.50 0.65
N ILE A 52 -2.15 11.37 0.54
CA ILE A 52 -3.04 11.05 1.67
C ILE A 52 -2.70 9.66 2.24
N LEU A 53 -2.58 8.65 1.37
CA LEU A 53 -2.19 7.30 1.77
C LEU A 53 -0.83 7.27 2.46
N ARG A 54 0.17 7.89 1.84
CA ARG A 54 1.53 7.95 2.39
C ARG A 54 1.55 8.64 3.75
N THR A 55 0.85 9.75 3.89
CA THR A 55 0.79 10.51 5.15
C THR A 55 0.24 9.65 6.27
N ALA A 56 -0.90 8.98 6.05
CA ALA A 56 -1.52 8.12 7.07
C ALA A 56 -0.60 6.96 7.52
N VAL A 57 0.19 6.40 6.60
CA VAL A 57 1.19 5.36 6.93
C VAL A 57 2.33 5.95 7.77
N LEU A 58 2.86 7.11 7.39
CA LEU A 58 4.03 7.70 8.04
C LEU A 58 3.71 8.35 9.39
N GLU A 59 2.46 8.75 9.64
CA GLU A 59 2.02 9.15 10.98
C GLU A 59 2.24 8.02 12.01
N ARG A 60 2.17 6.76 11.55
CA ARG A 60 2.39 5.58 12.38
C ARG A 60 3.81 5.01 12.29
N TRP A 61 4.41 5.06 11.10
CA TRP A 61 5.76 4.54 10.83
C TRP A 61 6.59 5.59 10.06
N PRO A 62 7.17 6.59 10.75
CA PRO A 62 7.72 7.80 10.13
C PRO A 62 8.83 7.59 9.08
N ASP A 63 9.59 6.50 9.21
CA ASP A 63 10.76 6.22 8.37
C ASP A 63 10.52 5.07 7.38
N ALA A 64 9.27 4.60 7.26
CA ALA A 64 8.96 3.49 6.38
C ALA A 64 8.92 3.90 4.90
N ARG A 65 9.42 3.04 4.02
CA ARG A 65 9.05 3.06 2.60
C ARG A 65 7.61 2.59 2.45
N VAL A 66 6.83 3.27 1.61
CA VAL A 66 5.41 3.00 1.46
C VAL A 66 5.15 2.52 0.05
N PHE A 67 4.62 1.30 -0.07
CA PHE A 67 4.27 0.67 -1.32
C PHE A 67 2.76 0.49 -1.40
N GLU A 68 2.23 0.50 -2.61
CA GLU A 68 0.84 0.14 -2.90
C GLU A 68 0.84 -1.06 -3.85
N ARG A 69 0.10 -2.11 -3.49
CA ARG A 69 -0.18 -3.21 -4.40
C ARG A 69 -1.32 -2.81 -5.33
N ARG A 70 -1.10 -2.97 -6.64
CA ARG A 70 -2.03 -2.62 -7.71
C ARG A 70 -2.29 -3.84 -8.58
N SER A 71 -3.36 -3.79 -9.37
CA SER A 71 -3.61 -4.76 -10.43
C SER A 71 -3.91 -4.07 -11.75
N THR A 72 -3.67 -4.82 -12.84
CA THR A 72 -4.00 -4.43 -14.22
C THR A 72 -5.47 -4.63 -14.57
N GLY A 73 -6.25 -5.27 -13.67
CA GLY A 73 -7.64 -5.63 -13.90
C GLY A 73 -8.62 -4.59 -13.36
N GLU A 74 -9.65 -4.27 -14.16
CA GLU A 74 -10.84 -3.59 -13.63
C GLU A 74 -11.62 -4.51 -12.68
N ARG A 75 -12.48 -3.91 -11.85
CA ARG A 75 -13.41 -4.67 -11.00
C ARG A 75 -14.23 -5.67 -11.83
N GLY A 76 -14.07 -6.97 -11.55
CA GLY A 76 -14.76 -8.05 -12.27
C GLY A 76 -14.03 -8.58 -13.51
N ALA A 77 -12.77 -8.16 -13.73
CA ALA A 77 -11.90 -8.75 -14.73
C ALA A 77 -11.70 -10.26 -14.48
N ASP A 78 -11.46 -11.01 -15.56
CA ASP A 78 -11.17 -12.44 -15.50
C ASP A 78 -10.01 -12.67 -14.51
N PRO A 79 -10.18 -13.47 -13.44
CA PRO A 79 -9.12 -13.75 -12.48
C PRO A 79 -7.87 -14.38 -13.12
N ARG A 80 -7.97 -14.93 -14.34
CA ARG A 80 -6.84 -15.46 -15.12
C ARG A 80 -5.98 -14.37 -15.77
N GLY A 81 -6.49 -13.15 -15.89
CA GLY A 81 -5.76 -11.98 -16.38
C GLY A 81 -5.35 -11.01 -15.27
N TYR A 82 -5.51 -11.42 -14.00
CA TYR A 82 -5.22 -10.58 -12.84
C TYR A 82 -3.73 -10.63 -12.52
N GLU A 83 -2.98 -9.67 -13.01
CA GLU A 83 -1.58 -9.47 -12.64
C GLU A 83 -1.49 -8.37 -11.58
N SER A 84 -0.85 -8.68 -10.45
CA SER A 84 -0.57 -7.68 -9.42
C SER A 84 0.86 -7.18 -9.53
N PHE A 85 1.03 -5.87 -9.43
CA PHE A 85 2.31 -5.18 -9.40
C PHE A 85 2.36 -4.23 -8.21
N TYR A 86 3.54 -3.69 -7.92
CA TYR A 86 3.75 -2.77 -6.81
C TYR A 86 4.24 -1.43 -7.34
N VAL A 87 3.84 -0.37 -6.65
CA VAL A 87 4.35 0.99 -6.87
C VAL A 87 4.82 1.55 -5.53
N GLU A 88 5.89 2.33 -5.53
CA GLU A 88 6.32 3.10 -4.37
C GLU A 88 5.60 4.45 -4.37
N LEU A 89 5.13 4.87 -3.19
CA LEU A 89 4.59 6.21 -2.95
C LEU A 89 5.71 7.15 -2.56
N GLU A 90 6.09 7.99 -3.52
CA GLU A 90 7.11 9.02 -3.34
C GLU A 90 6.67 10.09 -2.32
N PRO A 91 7.60 10.90 -1.77
CA PRO A 91 7.24 12.03 -0.90
C PRO A 91 6.23 13.01 -1.50
N SER A 92 6.22 13.13 -2.83
CA SER A 92 5.25 13.91 -3.60
C SER A 92 3.82 13.34 -3.59
N GLY A 93 3.66 12.06 -3.22
CA GLY A 93 2.42 11.30 -3.39
C GLY A 93 2.29 10.64 -4.77
N CYS A 94 3.27 10.83 -5.66
CA CYS A 94 3.32 10.13 -6.93
C CYS A 94 3.58 8.63 -6.75
N ARG A 95 3.07 7.85 -7.69
CA ARG A 95 3.31 6.40 -7.78
C ARG A 95 4.41 6.17 -8.80
N THR A 96 5.48 5.53 -8.36
CA THR A 96 6.59 5.12 -9.23
C THR A 96 6.63 3.61 -9.27
N ASP A 97 6.69 3.04 -10.47
CA ASP A 97 6.84 1.60 -10.65
C ASP A 97 8.12 1.12 -9.95
N ILE A 98 8.02 -0.01 -9.25
CA ILE A 98 9.15 -0.63 -8.57
C ILE A 98 9.27 -2.10 -8.96
N ASP A 99 10.50 -2.59 -8.96
CA ASP A 99 10.77 -4.00 -9.23
C ASP A 99 10.11 -4.89 -8.18
N LEU A 100 9.40 -5.92 -8.65
CA LEU A 100 8.77 -6.93 -7.81
C LEU A 100 9.80 -7.66 -6.94
N ASP A 101 11.00 -7.90 -7.46
CA ASP A 101 12.06 -8.60 -6.73
C ASP A 101 12.56 -7.76 -5.56
N GLU A 102 12.59 -6.43 -5.71
CA GLU A 102 12.95 -5.50 -4.64
C GLU A 102 11.93 -5.54 -3.51
N VAL A 103 10.64 -5.48 -3.85
CA VAL A 103 9.56 -5.58 -2.86
C VAL A 103 9.56 -6.97 -2.20
N SER A 104 9.71 -8.05 -2.97
CA SER A 104 9.69 -9.43 -2.42
C SER A 104 10.82 -9.65 -1.41
N THR A 105 12.02 -9.14 -1.71
CA THR A 105 13.16 -9.13 -0.77
C THR A 105 12.83 -8.43 0.55
N LEU A 106 12.12 -7.30 0.50
CA LEU A 106 11.70 -6.51 1.67
C LEU A 106 10.60 -7.18 2.49
N PHE A 107 9.89 -8.19 1.96
CA PHE A 107 8.85 -8.93 2.68
C PHE A 107 9.13 -10.43 2.82
N GLY A 108 10.36 -10.87 2.50
CA GLY A 108 10.80 -12.25 2.72
C GLY A 108 10.10 -13.26 1.80
N HIS A 109 9.70 -12.81 0.62
CA HIS A 109 9.10 -13.61 -0.43
C HIS A 109 10.07 -13.83 -1.58
#